data_AF-A0A9E5FWY5-F1
#
_entry.id   AF-A0A9E5FWY5-F1
#
_cell.length_a   1.000
_cell.length_b   1.000
_cell.length_c   1.000
_cell.angle_alpha   90.00
_cell.angle_beta   90.00
_cell.angle_gamma   90.00
#
_symmetry.space_group_name_H-M   'P 1'
#
loop_
_entity.id
_entity.type
_entity.pdbx_description
1 polymer ?
#
loop_
_entity_poly.entity_id
_entity_poly.type
_entity_poly.pdbx_seq_one_letter_code
_entity_poly.pdbx_strand_id
1 'polypeptide(L)'
;MPLWGLKNEGWRSQPVQADVKAWNALKIAFIPAALGAGILQVNFLISRSLAFNVDVSGLTYYYIANRIVELPIGLFSTSIATVIFPAMATAHAQNDLESLGRNFSRGMRLVLAINLAAAAGFIVFSGKIIKLLFEFGRFTAIDCERTEIILLLFALAMPFHALISIVTRALNVMGKTRETFRVAMISVAANIVLSMIAVTTGFGFNGWTGVKGLALANAFAAILQFVLLRRALRQTSDLFFRESLVLPTCQTLVGSLFMGALAYQSFQILFGINQHWLGTKMNLLFSLAIAAGIGAVFYAIVLYGWKYPERDMFQPFVQRVRRLFKREA
;
A
#
# COMPACT_ATOMS: atom_id res chain seq x y z
N MET A 1 22.70 -9.68 -20.35
CA MET A 1 23.96 -9.52 -21.12
C MET A 1 23.70 -8.60 -22.29
N PRO A 2 24.49 -7.55 -22.50
CA PRO A 2 24.42 -6.75 -23.72
C PRO A 2 24.79 -7.62 -24.93
N LEU A 3 24.13 -7.40 -26.08
CA LEU A 3 24.27 -8.21 -27.30
C LEU A 3 25.73 -8.31 -27.81
N TRP A 4 26.54 -7.29 -27.53
CA TRP A 4 27.97 -7.28 -27.89
C TRP A 4 28.79 -8.30 -27.08
N GLY A 5 28.46 -8.52 -25.80
CA GLY A 5 29.12 -9.54 -24.97
C GLY A 5 28.82 -10.96 -25.43
N LEU A 6 27.60 -11.23 -25.89
CA LEU A 6 27.21 -12.52 -26.45
C LEU A 6 27.94 -12.82 -27.77
N LYS A 7 28.21 -11.79 -28.58
CA LYS A 7 28.93 -11.94 -29.86
C LYS A 7 30.40 -12.33 -29.65
N ASN A 8 31.03 -11.87 -28.57
CA ASN A 8 32.40 -12.24 -28.19
C ASN A 8 32.50 -13.68 -27.68
N GLU A 9 31.40 -14.27 -27.18
CA GLU A 9 31.32 -15.69 -26.82
C GLU A 9 30.86 -16.59 -27.98
N GLY A 10 30.92 -16.09 -29.22
CA GLY A 10 30.62 -16.88 -30.42
C GLY A 10 29.14 -17.06 -30.72
N TRP A 11 28.25 -16.33 -30.03
CA TRP A 11 26.83 -16.33 -30.36
C TRP A 11 26.59 -15.73 -31.75
N ARG A 12 26.06 -16.54 -32.67
CA ARG A 12 25.63 -16.12 -34.01
C ARG A 12 24.12 -15.98 -34.02
N SER A 13 23.61 -14.85 -34.52
CA SER A 13 22.18 -14.65 -34.73
C SER A 13 21.69 -15.56 -35.84
N GLN A 14 21.22 -16.75 -35.48
CA GLN A 14 20.43 -17.57 -36.40
C GLN A 14 18.95 -17.19 -36.23
N PRO A 15 18.16 -17.13 -37.31
CA PRO A 15 16.71 -17.04 -37.21
C PRO A 15 16.20 -18.35 -36.58
N VAL A 16 16.14 -18.37 -35.26
CA VAL A 16 15.55 -19.48 -34.50
C VAL A 16 14.07 -19.51 -34.87
N GLN A 17 13.60 -20.64 -35.42
CA GLN A 17 12.16 -20.87 -35.56
C GLN A 17 11.53 -20.68 -34.19
N ALA A 18 10.61 -19.72 -34.06
CA ALA A 18 9.96 -19.42 -32.80
C ALA A 18 9.40 -20.72 -32.23
N ASP A 19 9.92 -21.15 -31.07
CA ASP A 19 9.43 -22.35 -30.41
C ASP A 19 7.96 -22.12 -30.10
N VAL A 20 7.10 -22.74 -30.91
CA VAL A 20 5.64 -22.55 -30.87
C VAL A 20 5.10 -22.94 -29.50
N LYS A 21 5.75 -23.91 -28.82
CA LYS A 21 5.38 -24.30 -27.46
C LYS A 21 5.75 -23.22 -26.45
N ALA A 22 6.94 -22.64 -26.54
CA ALA A 22 7.36 -21.54 -25.68
C ALA A 22 6.49 -20.28 -25.89
N TRP A 23 6.13 -19.98 -27.15
CA TRP A 23 5.25 -18.85 -27.48
C TRP A 23 3.82 -19.05 -26.98
N ASN A 24 3.29 -20.26 -27.09
CA ASN A 24 1.97 -20.60 -26.55
C ASN A 24 1.96 -20.56 -25.02
N ALA A 25 3.00 -21.08 -24.36
CA ALA A 25 3.15 -20.97 -22.91
C ALA A 25 3.24 -19.51 -22.45
N LEU A 26 4.03 -18.69 -23.15
CA LEU A 26 4.14 -17.26 -22.88
C LEU A 26 2.80 -16.56 -23.06
N LYS A 27 2.08 -16.80 -24.15
CA LYS A 27 0.75 -16.21 -24.39
C LYS A 27 -0.25 -16.57 -23.30
N ILE A 28 -0.32 -17.84 -22.91
CA ILE A 28 -1.26 -18.34 -21.89
C ILE A 28 -0.97 -17.72 -20.52
N ALA A 29 0.29 -17.42 -20.19
CA ALA A 29 0.65 -16.76 -18.94
C ALA A 29 0.55 -15.21 -19.02
N PHE A 30 1.03 -14.63 -20.12
CA PHE A 30 1.16 -13.18 -20.30
C PHE A 30 -0.19 -12.50 -20.54
N ILE A 31 -1.05 -13.06 -21.39
CA ILE A 31 -2.33 -12.42 -21.73
C ILE A 31 -3.20 -12.23 -20.48
N PRO A 32 -3.42 -13.25 -19.62
CA PRO A 32 -4.18 -13.06 -18.38
C PRO A 32 -3.51 -12.10 -17.40
N ALA A 33 -2.17 -12.11 -17.31
CA ALA A 33 -1.42 -11.20 -16.44
C ALA A 33 -1.52 -9.74 -16.92
N ALA A 34 -1.38 -9.49 -18.22
CA ALA A 34 -1.50 -8.18 -18.85
C ALA A 34 -2.94 -7.63 -18.75
N LEU A 35 -3.95 -8.47 -19.01
CA LEU A 35 -5.34 -8.11 -18.81
C LEU A 35 -5.64 -7.83 -17.32
N GLY A 36 -5.07 -8.64 -16.42
CA GLY A 36 -5.14 -8.42 -14.97
C GLY A 36 -4.57 -7.06 -14.55
N ALA A 37 -3.43 -6.66 -15.09
CA ALA A 37 -2.86 -5.34 -14.84
C ALA A 37 -3.72 -4.21 -15.44
N GLY A 38 -4.31 -4.43 -16.62
CA GLY A 38 -5.22 -3.47 -17.26
C GLY A 38 -6.49 -3.21 -16.46
N ILE A 39 -7.01 -4.19 -15.72
CA ILE A 39 -8.22 -4.03 -14.88
C ILE A 39 -8.07 -2.90 -13.86
N LEU A 40 -6.90 -2.77 -13.23
CA LEU A 40 -6.68 -1.69 -12.25
C LEU A 40 -6.80 -0.31 -12.91
N GLN A 41 -6.28 -0.17 -14.14
CA GLN A 41 -6.41 1.07 -14.89
C GLN A 41 -7.85 1.36 -15.30
N VAL A 42 -8.60 0.32 -15.68
CA VAL A 42 -10.04 0.43 -15.94
C VAL A 42 -10.80 0.85 -14.69
N ASN A 43 -10.48 0.28 -13.53
CA ASN A 43 -11.10 0.67 -12.25
C ASN A 43 -10.87 2.16 -11.94
N PHE A 44 -9.65 2.66 -12.14
CA PHE A 44 -9.37 4.08 -11.97
C PHE A 44 -10.08 4.96 -12.98
N LEU A 45 -10.16 4.54 -14.25
CA LEU A 45 -10.86 5.28 -15.29
C LEU A 45 -12.36 5.39 -14.99
N ILE A 46 -12.98 4.30 -14.56
CA ILE A 46 -14.40 4.29 -14.20
C ILE A 46 -14.64 5.12 -12.93
N SER A 47 -13.81 4.94 -11.90
CA SER A 47 -13.89 5.75 -10.66
C SER A 47 -13.75 7.25 -10.96
N ARG A 48 -12.85 7.61 -11.89
CA ARG A 48 -12.64 9.00 -12.34
C ARG A 48 -13.85 9.52 -13.11
N SER A 49 -14.44 8.72 -13.99
CA SER A 49 -15.63 9.09 -14.76
C SER A 49 -16.84 9.28 -13.83
N LEU A 50 -17.02 8.43 -12.83
CA LEU A 50 -18.07 8.58 -11.82
C LEU A 50 -17.85 9.84 -10.98
N ALA A 51 -16.62 10.12 -10.55
CA ALA A 51 -16.32 11.34 -9.80
C ALA A 51 -16.56 12.62 -10.61
N PHE A 52 -16.27 12.61 -11.92
CA PHE A 52 -16.58 13.74 -12.81
C PHE A 52 -18.08 14.07 -12.85
N ASN A 53 -18.94 13.05 -12.84
CA ASN A 53 -20.40 13.21 -12.86
C ASN A 53 -21.00 13.67 -11.52
N VAL A 54 -20.22 13.67 -10.43
CA VAL A 54 -20.68 14.07 -9.09
C VAL A 54 -20.43 15.56 -8.85
N ASP A 55 -19.19 16.00 -9.04
CA ASP A 55 -18.77 17.39 -8.87
C ASP A 55 -17.40 17.57 -9.55
N VAL A 56 -17.28 18.59 -10.40
CA VAL A 56 -16.05 18.90 -11.15
C VAL A 56 -14.87 19.15 -10.19
N SER A 57 -15.12 19.79 -9.04
CA SER A 57 -14.10 20.01 -8.00
C SER A 57 -13.83 18.74 -7.19
N GLY A 58 -14.88 17.95 -6.95
CA GLY A 58 -14.81 16.68 -6.25
C GLY A 58 -13.82 15.68 -6.87
N LEU A 59 -13.77 15.61 -8.20
CA LEU A 59 -12.81 14.74 -8.89
C LEU A 59 -11.36 15.08 -8.53
N THR A 60 -11.05 16.37 -8.41
CA THR A 60 -9.70 16.85 -8.03
C THR A 60 -9.34 16.40 -6.62
N TYR A 61 -10.27 16.55 -5.66
CA TYR A 61 -10.04 16.12 -4.28
C TYR A 61 -9.82 14.60 -4.20
N TYR A 62 -10.62 13.81 -4.91
CA TYR A 62 -10.47 12.35 -5.00
C TYR A 62 -9.09 11.97 -5.53
N TYR A 63 -8.68 12.59 -6.64
CA TYR A 63 -7.41 12.31 -7.29
C TYR A 63 -6.21 12.67 -6.39
N ILE A 64 -6.23 13.85 -5.77
CA ILE A 64 -5.17 14.29 -4.86
C ILE A 64 -5.03 13.33 -3.68
N ALA A 65 -6.15 13.02 -3.01
CA ALA A 65 -6.14 12.15 -1.84
C ALA A 65 -5.66 10.72 -2.18
N ASN A 66 -6.13 10.15 -3.30
CA ASN A 66 -5.70 8.83 -3.75
C ASN A 66 -4.19 8.79 -4.02
N ARG A 67 -3.66 9.82 -4.69
CA ARG A 67 -2.23 9.87 -5.07
C ARG A 67 -1.29 9.92 -3.87
N ILE A 68 -1.69 10.62 -2.80
CA ILE A 68 -0.92 10.67 -1.55
C ILE A 68 -0.73 9.27 -0.96
N VAL A 69 -1.79 8.46 -0.95
CA VAL A 69 -1.76 7.10 -0.40
C VAL A 69 -1.09 6.09 -1.33
N GLU A 70 -1.16 6.31 -2.65
CA GLU A 70 -0.43 5.50 -3.63
C GLU A 70 1.10 5.57 -3.45
N LEU A 71 1.64 6.69 -2.97
CA LEU A 71 3.09 6.86 -2.79
C LEU A 71 3.69 5.79 -1.84
N PRO A 72 3.24 5.63 -0.58
CA PRO A 72 3.77 4.59 0.29
C PRO A 72 3.37 3.17 -0.11
N ILE A 73 2.17 2.96 -0.68
CA ILE A 73 1.81 1.64 -1.23
C ILE A 73 2.81 1.26 -2.33
N GLY A 74 2.99 2.16 -3.29
CA GLY A 74 3.89 1.98 -4.43
C GLY A 74 5.33 1.79 -3.99
N LEU A 75 5.82 2.61 -3.07
CA LEU A 75 7.20 2.56 -2.60
C LEU A 75 7.48 1.34 -1.74
N PHE A 76 6.71 1.11 -0.68
CA PHE A 76 7.03 0.08 0.31
C PHE A 76 6.44 -1.28 -0.07
N SER A 77 5.16 -1.33 -0.43
CA SER A 77 4.49 -2.59 -0.74
C SER A 77 5.05 -3.22 -2.01
N THR A 78 5.25 -2.43 -3.08
CA THR A 78 5.85 -2.96 -4.32
C THR A 78 7.29 -3.41 -4.11
N SER A 79 8.10 -2.67 -3.33
CA SER A 79 9.49 -3.06 -3.04
C SER A 79 9.55 -4.38 -2.29
N ILE A 80 8.77 -4.54 -1.21
CA ILE A 80 8.70 -5.79 -0.46
C ILE A 80 8.23 -6.93 -1.37
N ALA A 81 7.18 -6.69 -2.14
CA ALA A 81 6.61 -7.68 -3.03
C ALA A 81 7.58 -8.10 -4.14
N THR A 82 8.44 -7.19 -4.63
CA THR A 82 9.49 -7.46 -5.63
C THR A 82 10.65 -8.25 -5.05
N VAL A 83 11.01 -8.05 -3.79
CA VAL A 83 12.06 -8.84 -3.11
C VAL A 83 11.57 -10.24 -2.73
N ILE A 84 10.31 -10.36 -2.31
CA ILE A 84 9.76 -11.63 -1.80
C ILE A 84 9.27 -12.55 -2.92
N PHE A 85 8.86 -11.99 -4.06
CA PHE A 85 8.35 -12.78 -5.18
C PHE A 85 9.35 -13.83 -5.71
N PRO A 86 10.63 -13.49 -6.00
CA PRO A 86 11.62 -14.48 -6.40
C PRO A 86 11.81 -15.57 -5.35
N ALA A 87 11.86 -15.22 -4.06
CA ALA A 87 12.01 -16.18 -2.97
C ALA A 87 10.82 -17.16 -2.88
N MET A 88 9.59 -16.68 -3.09
CA MET A 88 8.41 -17.55 -3.18
C MET A 88 8.45 -18.43 -4.43
N ALA A 89 8.83 -17.87 -5.59
CA ALA A 89 8.91 -18.64 -6.84
C ALA A 89 9.96 -19.75 -6.78
N THR A 90 11.14 -19.48 -6.21
CA THR A 90 12.20 -20.49 -6.01
C THR A 90 11.74 -21.59 -5.04
N ALA A 91 11.14 -21.22 -3.90
CA ALA A 91 10.63 -22.20 -2.94
C ALA A 91 9.55 -23.10 -3.57
N HIS A 92 8.65 -22.53 -4.37
CA HIS A 92 7.66 -23.32 -5.09
C HIS A 92 8.30 -24.25 -6.13
N ALA A 93 9.26 -23.77 -6.92
CA ALA A 93 9.95 -24.58 -7.94
C ALA A 93 10.73 -25.75 -7.32
N GLN A 94 11.24 -25.59 -6.10
CA GLN A 94 11.93 -26.62 -5.33
C GLN A 94 10.98 -27.56 -4.56
N ASN A 95 9.66 -27.36 -4.66
CA ASN A 95 8.66 -28.03 -3.82
C ASN A 95 8.88 -27.83 -2.31
N ASP A 96 9.61 -26.79 -1.89
CA ASP A 96 9.76 -26.40 -0.49
C ASP A 96 8.58 -25.54 -0.06
N LEU A 97 7.48 -26.23 0.24
CA LEU A 97 6.22 -25.62 0.63
C LEU A 97 6.30 -24.90 1.98
N GLU A 98 7.22 -25.28 2.86
CA GLU A 98 7.40 -24.60 4.13
C GLU A 98 8.06 -23.25 3.93
N SER A 99 9.15 -23.18 3.15
CA SER A 99 9.80 -21.92 2.82
C SER A 99 8.87 -20.99 2.05
N LEU A 100 8.00 -21.53 1.19
CA LEU A 100 6.96 -20.76 0.52
C LEU A 100 6.03 -20.06 1.52
N GLY A 101 5.50 -20.80 2.50
CA GLY A 101 4.63 -20.27 3.55
C GLY A 101 5.33 -19.25 4.45
N ARG A 102 6.60 -19.51 4.83
CA ARG A 102 7.44 -18.58 5.60
C ARG A 102 7.69 -17.26 4.85
N ASN A 103 8.08 -17.35 3.57
CA ASN A 103 8.34 -16.17 2.74
C ASN A 103 7.08 -15.32 2.54
N PHE A 104 5.93 -15.96 2.30
CA PHE A 104 4.65 -15.27 2.23
C PHE A 104 4.30 -14.55 3.53
N SER A 105 4.39 -15.25 4.66
CA SER A 105 4.02 -14.70 5.97
C SER A 105 4.93 -13.56 6.38
N ARG A 106 6.23 -13.67 6.09
CA ARG A 106 7.21 -12.58 6.22
C ARG A 106 6.82 -11.37 5.39
N GLY A 107 6.38 -11.56 4.14
CA GLY A 107 5.93 -10.45 3.29
C GLY A 107 4.69 -9.76 3.81
N MET A 108 3.70 -10.54 4.25
CA MET A 108 2.49 -10.01 4.89
C MET A 108 2.84 -9.16 6.11
N ARG A 109 3.72 -9.65 6.99
CA ARG A 109 4.14 -8.94 8.21
C ARG A 109 4.93 -7.67 7.92
N LEU A 110 5.83 -7.68 6.94
CA LEU A 110 6.59 -6.49 6.56
C LEU A 110 5.68 -5.40 5.97
N VAL A 111 4.78 -5.80 5.07
CA VAL A 111 3.86 -4.85 4.43
C VAL A 111 2.88 -4.27 5.45
N LEU A 112 2.34 -5.09 6.37
CA LEU A 112 1.49 -4.62 7.46
C LEU A 112 2.20 -3.63 8.37
N ALA A 113 3.41 -3.96 8.83
CA ALA A 113 4.16 -3.12 9.76
C ALA A 113 4.39 -1.71 9.22
N ILE A 114 4.68 -1.58 7.93
CA ILE A 114 4.93 -0.28 7.30
C ILE A 114 3.61 0.44 6.96
N ASN A 115 2.65 -0.26 6.34
CA ASN A 115 1.45 0.40 5.82
C ASN A 115 0.46 0.77 6.94
N LEU A 116 0.37 0.02 8.04
CA LEU A 116 -0.46 0.42 9.18
C LEU A 116 0.10 1.66 9.88
N ALA A 117 1.42 1.74 10.05
CA ALA A 117 2.08 2.91 10.61
C ALA A 117 1.89 4.14 9.71
N ALA A 118 2.09 3.98 8.40
CA ALA A 118 1.86 5.04 7.44
C ALA A 118 0.39 5.48 7.40
N ALA A 119 -0.57 4.55 7.43
CA ALA A 119 -1.99 4.84 7.51
C ALA A 119 -2.34 5.63 8.77
N ALA A 120 -1.82 5.23 9.94
CA ALA A 120 -2.01 5.97 11.19
C ALA A 120 -1.42 7.39 11.10
N GLY A 121 -0.24 7.55 10.51
CA GLY A 121 0.36 8.86 10.25
C GLY A 121 -0.50 9.75 9.36
N PHE A 122 -1.05 9.19 8.28
CA PHE A 122 -1.99 9.92 7.42
C PHE A 122 -3.30 10.26 8.11
N ILE A 123 -3.82 9.38 8.96
CA ILE A 123 -5.05 9.63 9.72
C ILE A 123 -4.85 10.81 10.68
N VAL A 124 -3.70 10.86 11.35
CA VAL A 124 -3.38 11.92 12.31
C VAL A 124 -3.07 13.25 11.62
N PHE A 125 -2.40 13.20 10.46
CA PHE A 125 -1.87 14.40 9.80
C PHE A 125 -2.57 14.77 8.50
N SER A 126 -3.70 14.16 8.15
CA SER A 126 -4.39 14.32 6.85
C SER A 126 -4.54 15.77 6.42
N GLY A 127 -5.21 16.60 7.24
CA GLY A 127 -5.42 18.00 6.92
C GLY A 127 -4.13 18.80 6.85
N LYS A 128 -3.14 18.49 7.70
CA LYS A 128 -1.85 19.18 7.70
C LYS A 128 -1.04 18.84 6.44
N ILE A 129 -1.02 17.57 6.03
CA ILE A 129 -0.33 17.12 4.81
C ILE A 129 -0.95 17.78 3.57
N ILE A 130 -2.28 17.83 3.48
CA ILE A 130 -2.95 18.46 2.34
C ILE A 130 -2.68 19.96 2.33
N LYS A 131 -2.79 20.63 3.48
CA LYS A 131 -2.48 22.06 3.59
C LYS A 131 -1.03 22.35 3.18
N LEU A 132 -0.08 21.53 3.64
CA LEU A 132 1.33 21.69 3.28
C LEU A 132 1.55 21.61 1.77
N LEU A 133 0.99 20.57 1.15
CA LEU A 133 1.31 20.18 -0.21
C LEU A 133 0.48 20.93 -1.25
N PHE A 134 -0.76 21.29 -0.93
CA PHE A 134 -1.75 21.75 -1.90
C PHE A 134 -2.38 23.10 -1.59
N GLU A 135 -2.28 23.65 -0.37
CA GLU A 135 -2.85 24.99 -0.06
C GLU A 135 -2.01 26.11 -0.69
N PHE A 136 -2.17 26.33 -1.98
CA PHE A 136 -1.54 27.43 -2.71
C PHE A 136 -2.38 27.85 -3.92
N GLY A 137 -2.30 29.15 -4.27
CA GLY A 137 -2.98 29.70 -5.44
C GLY A 137 -4.50 29.54 -5.35
N ARG A 138 -5.07 28.72 -6.25
CA ARG A 138 -6.53 28.51 -6.36
C ARG A 138 -7.08 27.44 -5.43
N PHE A 139 -6.22 26.70 -4.74
CA PHE A 139 -6.63 25.64 -3.82
C PHE A 139 -6.67 26.20 -2.40
N THR A 140 -7.89 26.39 -1.89
CA THR A 140 -8.18 27.11 -0.65
C THR A 140 -8.14 26.19 0.58
N ALA A 141 -8.22 26.77 1.78
CA ALA A 141 -8.36 26.02 3.02
C ALA A 141 -9.62 25.12 3.03
N ILE A 142 -10.72 25.56 2.41
CA ILE A 142 -11.96 24.78 2.29
C ILE A 142 -11.75 23.55 1.41
N ASP A 143 -11.00 23.69 0.31
CA ASP A 143 -10.63 22.57 -0.56
C ASP A 143 -9.76 21.54 0.19
N CYS A 144 -8.88 22.02 1.07
CA CYS A 144 -8.07 21.16 1.92
C CYS A 144 -8.92 20.34 2.90
N GLU A 145 -9.89 20.96 3.56
CA GLU A 145 -10.81 20.29 4.50
C GLU A 145 -11.70 19.25 3.79
N ARG A 146 -12.17 19.56 2.58
CA ARG A 146 -12.92 18.59 1.76
C ARG A 146 -12.07 17.39 1.35
N THR A 147 -10.81 17.63 1.00
CA THR A 147 -9.85 16.59 0.61
C THR A 147 -9.38 15.76 1.80
N GLU A 148 -9.29 16.36 2.99
CA GLU A 148 -8.87 15.70 4.23
C GLU A 148 -9.69 14.45 4.54
N ILE A 149 -11.02 14.57 4.49
CA ILE A 149 -11.91 13.45 4.78
C ILE A 149 -11.72 12.31 3.76
N ILE A 150 -11.46 12.65 2.51
CA ILE A 150 -11.22 11.65 1.45
C ILE A 150 -9.88 10.94 1.70
N LEU A 151 -8.84 11.69 2.10
CA LEU A 151 -7.55 11.11 2.46
C LEU A 151 -7.64 10.17 3.66
N LEU A 152 -8.44 10.50 4.67
CA LEU A 152 -8.72 9.61 5.80
C LEU A 152 -9.29 8.25 5.33
N LEU A 153 -10.27 8.28 4.43
CA LEU A 153 -10.89 7.08 3.89
C LEU A 153 -9.90 6.21 3.09
N PHE A 154 -9.07 6.84 2.26
CA PHE A 154 -8.02 6.12 1.54
C PHE A 154 -6.95 5.55 2.48
N ALA A 155 -6.56 6.30 3.51
CA ALA A 155 -5.60 5.83 4.52
C ALA A 155 -6.12 4.58 5.26
N LEU A 156 -7.44 4.50 5.53
CA LEU A 156 -8.06 3.30 6.11
C LEU A 156 -8.03 2.09 5.15
N ALA A 157 -8.21 2.32 3.84
CA ALA A 157 -8.15 1.27 2.82
C ALA A 157 -6.71 0.81 2.49
N MET A 158 -5.73 1.68 2.73
CA MET A 158 -4.32 1.50 2.37
C MET A 158 -3.72 0.15 2.80
N PRO A 159 -3.88 -0.34 4.04
CA PRO A 159 -3.31 -1.61 4.45
C PRO A 159 -3.86 -2.79 3.63
N PHE A 160 -5.13 -2.75 3.24
CA PHE A 160 -5.74 -3.81 2.43
C PHE A 160 -5.17 -3.85 1.01
N HIS A 161 -5.00 -2.68 0.36
CA HIS A 161 -4.33 -2.61 -0.94
C HIS A 161 -2.89 -3.15 -0.87
N ALA A 162 -2.18 -2.84 0.21
CA ALA A 162 -0.86 -3.33 0.47
C ALA A 162 -0.84 -4.87 0.60
N LEU A 163 -1.75 -5.45 1.38
CA LEU A 163 -1.90 -6.90 1.53
C LEU A 163 -2.27 -7.60 0.21
N ILE A 164 -3.19 -7.02 -0.56
CA ILE A 164 -3.61 -7.53 -1.88
C ILE A 164 -2.40 -7.74 -2.79
N SER A 165 -1.40 -6.83 -2.74
CA SER A 165 -0.20 -6.93 -3.56
C SER A 165 0.64 -8.18 -3.27
N ILE A 166 0.67 -8.65 -2.01
CA ILE A 166 1.40 -9.86 -1.59
C ILE A 166 0.58 -11.11 -1.90
N VAL A 167 -0.72 -11.11 -1.57
CA VAL A 167 -1.61 -12.27 -1.79
C VAL A 167 -1.73 -12.59 -3.28
N THR A 168 -1.87 -11.57 -4.12
CA THR A 168 -1.89 -11.70 -5.58
C THR A 168 -0.62 -12.36 -6.09
N ARG A 169 0.55 -11.95 -5.58
CA ARG A 169 1.83 -12.54 -5.97
C ARG A 169 1.97 -14.00 -5.56
N ALA A 170 1.47 -14.37 -4.38
CA ALA A 170 1.46 -15.76 -3.92
C ALA A 170 0.58 -16.65 -4.82
N LEU A 171 -0.63 -16.20 -5.16
CA LEU A 171 -1.51 -16.91 -6.10
C LEU A 171 -0.88 -17.06 -7.49
N ASN A 172 -0.19 -16.02 -7.98
CA ASN A 172 0.47 -16.04 -9.26
C ASN A 172 1.67 -17.00 -9.27
N VAL A 173 2.45 -17.09 -8.18
CA VAL A 173 3.49 -18.11 -8.02
C VAL A 173 2.88 -19.50 -8.17
N MET A 174 1.74 -19.76 -7.52
CA MET A 174 1.01 -21.03 -7.58
C MET A 174 0.28 -21.30 -8.92
N GLY A 175 0.48 -20.46 -9.95
CA GLY A 175 -0.18 -20.60 -11.24
C GLY A 175 -1.68 -20.28 -11.24
N LYS A 176 -2.22 -19.71 -10.15
CA LYS A 176 -3.65 -19.37 -10.00
C LYS A 176 -4.00 -17.98 -10.53
N THR A 177 -3.36 -17.55 -11.61
CA THR A 177 -3.57 -16.22 -12.24
C THR A 177 -5.03 -15.98 -12.65
N ARG A 178 -5.75 -17.03 -13.05
CA ARG A 178 -7.18 -16.93 -13.37
C ARG A 178 -8.03 -16.54 -12.16
N GLU A 179 -7.71 -17.08 -10.98
CA GLU A 179 -8.44 -16.73 -9.74
C GLU A 179 -8.12 -15.30 -9.31
N THR A 180 -6.84 -14.91 -9.37
CA THR A 180 -6.42 -13.51 -9.17
C THR A 180 -7.22 -12.55 -10.05
N PHE A 181 -7.35 -12.87 -11.34
CA PHE A 181 -8.10 -12.08 -12.31
C PHE A 181 -9.59 -12.01 -11.99
N ARG A 182 -10.23 -13.15 -11.68
CA ARG A 182 -11.65 -13.20 -11.31
C ARG A 182 -11.94 -12.33 -10.09
N VAL A 183 -11.12 -12.43 -9.05
CA VAL A 183 -11.30 -11.64 -7.83
C VAL A 183 -11.09 -10.15 -8.09
N ALA A 184 -10.12 -9.78 -8.95
CA ALA A 184 -9.96 -8.39 -9.38
C ALA A 184 -11.20 -7.86 -10.10
N MET A 185 -11.79 -8.64 -11.03
CA MET A 185 -13.02 -8.26 -11.71
C MET A 185 -14.21 -8.09 -10.75
N ILE A 186 -14.37 -9.01 -9.79
CA ILE A 186 -15.42 -8.91 -8.76
C ILE A 186 -15.22 -7.64 -7.92
N SER A 187 -13.97 -7.31 -7.56
CA SER A 187 -13.65 -6.08 -6.82
C SER A 187 -14.00 -4.82 -7.62
N VAL A 188 -13.65 -4.77 -8.91
CA VAL A 188 -14.01 -3.63 -9.77
C VAL A 188 -15.52 -3.50 -9.91
N ALA A 189 -16.22 -4.60 -10.17
CA ALA A 189 -17.68 -4.58 -10.24
C ALA A 189 -18.32 -4.13 -8.93
N ALA A 190 -17.84 -4.63 -7.78
CA ALA A 190 -18.29 -4.20 -6.47
C ALA A 190 -18.01 -2.72 -6.23
N ASN A 191 -16.83 -2.22 -6.58
CA ASN A 191 -16.48 -0.80 -6.46
C ASN A 191 -17.43 0.07 -7.29
N ILE A 192 -17.72 -0.32 -8.53
CA ILE A 192 -18.64 0.41 -9.42
C ILE A 192 -20.05 0.42 -8.85
N VAL A 193 -20.57 -0.74 -8.44
CA VAL A 193 -21.91 -0.86 -7.86
C VAL A 193 -22.02 -0.05 -6.58
N LEU A 194 -21.07 -0.20 -5.65
CA LEU A 194 -21.03 0.56 -4.40
C LEU A 194 -20.87 2.07 -4.66
N SER A 195 -20.09 2.46 -5.65
CA SER A 195 -19.92 3.85 -6.06
C SER A 195 -21.21 4.44 -6.63
N MET A 196 -21.91 3.69 -7.49
CA MET A 196 -23.21 4.10 -8.03
C MET A 196 -24.24 4.23 -6.91
N ILE A 197 -24.31 3.27 -5.98
CA ILE A 197 -25.17 3.33 -4.80
C ILE A 197 -24.82 4.56 -3.93
N ALA A 198 -23.54 4.78 -3.64
CA ALA A 198 -23.09 5.92 -2.84
C ALA A 198 -23.47 7.28 -3.47
N VAL A 199 -23.44 7.39 -4.80
CA VAL A 199 -23.85 8.59 -5.53
C VAL A 199 -25.36 8.75 -5.59
N THR A 200 -26.12 7.67 -5.82
CA THR A 200 -27.58 7.73 -6.10
C THR A 200 -28.45 7.72 -4.86
N THR A 201 -28.13 6.89 -3.86
CA THR A 201 -28.97 6.67 -2.67
C THR A 201 -28.43 7.38 -1.43
N GLY A 202 -27.24 7.99 -1.53
CA GLY A 202 -26.61 8.67 -0.41
C GLY A 202 -26.20 7.74 0.72
N PHE A 203 -25.79 6.51 0.38
CA PHE A 203 -25.32 5.44 1.30
C PHE A 203 -24.02 5.80 2.07
N GLY A 204 -23.70 7.07 2.24
CA GLY A 204 -22.72 7.51 3.22
C GLY A 204 -23.32 7.39 4.62
N PHE A 205 -22.65 6.69 5.52
CA PHE A 205 -22.90 6.84 6.95
C PHE A 205 -22.95 8.35 7.28
N ASN A 206 -24.09 8.84 7.79
CA ASN A 206 -24.38 10.27 8.02
C ASN A 206 -24.52 11.17 6.77
N GLY A 207 -25.04 10.69 5.64
CA GLY A 207 -25.33 11.54 4.47
C GLY A 207 -24.07 11.97 3.70
N TRP A 208 -22.99 11.18 3.78
CA TRP A 208 -21.77 11.39 3.00
C TRP A 208 -22.04 11.06 1.51
N THR A 209 -22.67 12.00 0.81
CA THR A 209 -22.94 11.94 -0.62
C THR A 209 -21.73 12.41 -1.44
N GLY A 210 -21.68 11.97 -2.69
CA GLY A 210 -20.66 12.37 -3.65
C GLY A 210 -19.29 11.72 -3.41
N VAL A 211 -18.23 12.52 -3.43
CA VAL A 211 -16.85 12.01 -3.53
C VAL A 211 -16.38 11.23 -2.30
N LYS A 212 -16.89 11.58 -1.11
CA LYS A 212 -16.63 10.81 0.11
C LYS A 212 -17.22 9.39 0.02
N GLY A 213 -18.41 9.27 -0.58
CA GLY A 213 -19.07 7.99 -0.84
C GLY A 213 -18.29 7.12 -1.82
N LEU A 214 -17.67 7.71 -2.85
CA LEU A 214 -16.78 7.00 -3.77
C LEU A 214 -15.54 6.44 -3.05
N ALA A 215 -14.93 7.21 -2.15
CA ALA A 215 -13.77 6.75 -1.39
C ALA A 215 -14.13 5.62 -0.41
N LEU A 216 -15.32 5.67 0.21
CA LEU A 216 -15.86 4.58 1.01
C LEU A 216 -16.11 3.31 0.17
N ALA A 217 -16.73 3.46 -1.01
CA ALA A 217 -16.95 2.35 -1.93
C ALA A 217 -15.63 1.67 -2.31
N ASN A 218 -14.58 2.44 -2.60
CA ASN A 218 -13.25 1.90 -2.85
C ASN A 218 -12.68 1.15 -1.65
N ALA A 219 -12.83 1.69 -0.42
CA ALA A 219 -12.38 1.02 0.79
C ALA A 219 -13.08 -0.34 0.99
N PHE A 220 -14.39 -0.40 0.81
CA PHE A 220 -15.15 -1.64 0.89
C PHE A 220 -14.75 -2.63 -0.21
N ALA A 221 -14.56 -2.16 -1.44
CA ALA A 221 -14.10 -3.00 -2.54
C ALA A 221 -12.70 -3.58 -2.27
N ALA A 222 -11.78 -2.80 -1.69
CA ALA A 222 -10.46 -3.27 -1.28
C ALA A 222 -10.55 -4.35 -0.19
N ILE A 223 -11.39 -4.15 0.83
CA ILE A 223 -11.61 -5.16 1.87
C ILE A 223 -12.19 -6.45 1.26
N LEU A 224 -13.22 -6.32 0.42
CA LEU A 224 -13.83 -7.45 -0.28
C LEU A 224 -12.79 -8.21 -1.12
N GLN A 225 -11.98 -7.49 -1.90
CA GLN A 225 -10.93 -8.07 -2.72
C GLN A 225 -9.92 -8.83 -1.88
N PHE A 226 -9.47 -8.25 -0.77
CA PHE A 226 -8.55 -8.91 0.15
C PHE A 226 -9.17 -10.20 0.73
N VAL A 227 -10.42 -10.15 1.19
CA VAL A 227 -11.12 -11.32 1.75
C VAL A 227 -11.27 -12.44 0.72
N LEU A 228 -11.69 -12.10 -0.50
CA LEU A 228 -11.84 -13.06 -1.59
C LEU A 228 -10.51 -13.68 -2.01
N LEU A 229 -9.44 -12.87 -2.13
CA LEU A 229 -8.11 -13.39 -2.43
C LEU A 229 -7.58 -14.28 -1.30
N ARG A 230 -7.81 -13.89 -0.03
CA ARG A 230 -7.40 -14.69 1.12
C ARG A 230 -8.14 -16.03 1.16
N ARG A 231 -9.43 -16.05 0.81
CA ARG A 231 -10.23 -17.28 0.67
C ARG A 231 -9.73 -18.15 -0.48
N ALA A 232 -9.45 -17.58 -1.64
CA ALA A 232 -8.89 -18.30 -2.79
C ALA A 232 -7.51 -18.92 -2.45
N LEU A 233 -6.68 -18.19 -1.69
CA LEU A 233 -5.39 -18.69 -1.23
C LEU A 233 -5.56 -19.88 -0.26
N ARG A 234 -6.55 -19.83 0.64
CA ARG A 234 -6.87 -20.95 1.55
C ARG A 234 -7.31 -22.19 0.81
N GLN A 235 -8.14 -22.03 -0.21
CA GLN A 235 -8.59 -23.15 -1.07
C GLN A 235 -7.44 -23.75 -1.88
N THR A 236 -6.35 -23.01 -2.07
CA THR A 236 -5.17 -23.49 -2.82
C THR A 236 -4.19 -24.22 -1.91
N SER A 237 -3.92 -23.69 -0.72
CA SER A 237 -3.02 -24.31 0.25
C SER A 237 -3.17 -23.73 1.66
N ASP A 238 -3.30 -24.60 2.66
CA ASP A 238 -3.33 -24.21 4.08
C ASP A 238 -1.96 -23.75 4.61
N LEU A 239 -0.87 -23.99 3.86
CA LEU A 239 0.49 -23.62 4.25
C LEU A 239 0.66 -22.10 4.42
N PHE A 240 -0.11 -21.30 3.66
CA PHE A 240 -0.15 -19.84 3.79
C PHE A 240 -0.86 -19.33 5.07
N PHE A 241 -1.33 -20.25 5.92
CA PHE A 241 -1.98 -19.95 7.20
C PHE A 241 -1.28 -20.61 8.39
N ARG A 242 -0.18 -21.37 8.16
CA ARG A 242 0.58 -22.02 9.25
C ARG A 242 1.13 -21.01 10.25
N GLU A 243 1.66 -19.88 9.78
CA GLU A 243 2.11 -18.81 10.65
C GLU A 243 0.95 -17.86 10.97
N SER A 244 0.68 -17.68 12.27
CA SER A 244 -0.33 -16.73 12.70
C SER A 244 0.08 -15.31 12.36
N LEU A 245 -0.78 -14.60 11.64
CA LEU A 245 -0.66 -13.17 11.40
C LEU A 245 -1.39 -12.32 12.45
N VAL A 246 -2.22 -12.94 13.30
CA VAL A 246 -3.09 -12.22 14.25
C VAL A 246 -2.27 -11.40 15.23
N LEU A 247 -1.30 -12.04 15.91
CA LEU A 247 -0.45 -11.34 16.88
C LEU A 247 0.38 -10.21 16.23
N PRO A 248 1.09 -10.44 15.10
CA PRO A 248 1.75 -9.37 14.36
C PRO A 248 0.82 -8.24 13.92
N THR A 249 -0.39 -8.54 13.45
CA THR A 249 -1.38 -7.52 13.09
C THR A 249 -1.82 -6.71 14.31
N CYS A 250 -2.08 -7.35 15.45
CA CYS A 250 -2.42 -6.64 16.68
C CYS A 250 -1.26 -5.75 17.18
N GLN A 251 -0.02 -6.27 17.18
CA GLN A 251 1.17 -5.50 17.55
C GLN A 251 1.36 -4.28 16.64
N THR A 252 1.23 -4.46 15.33
CA THR A 252 1.38 -3.34 14.38
C THR A 252 0.25 -2.34 14.49
N LEU A 253 -1.00 -2.79 14.70
CA LEU A 253 -2.15 -1.92 14.92
C LEU A 253 -1.98 -1.08 16.19
N VAL A 254 -1.74 -1.72 17.34
CA VAL A 254 -1.59 -1.03 18.63
C VAL A 254 -0.35 -0.13 18.63
N GLY A 255 0.77 -0.60 18.05
CA GLY A 255 1.97 0.20 17.89
C GLY A 255 1.75 1.44 17.03
N SER A 256 0.98 1.31 15.94
CA SER A 256 0.65 2.43 15.05
C SER A 256 -0.27 3.46 15.72
N LEU A 257 -1.17 3.01 16.61
CA LEU A 257 -2.01 3.91 17.42
C LEU A 257 -1.15 4.73 18.40
N PHE A 258 -0.25 4.10 19.15
CA PHE A 258 0.67 4.82 20.04
C PHE A 258 1.60 5.76 19.27
N MET A 259 2.11 5.31 18.12
CA MET A 259 2.89 6.13 17.22
C MET A 259 2.12 7.38 16.79
N GLY A 260 0.87 7.22 16.34
CA GLY A 260 0.02 8.32 15.91
C GLY A 260 -0.25 9.32 17.04
N ALA A 261 -0.59 8.83 18.23
CA ALA A 261 -0.82 9.68 19.40
C ALA A 261 0.43 10.47 19.81
N LEU A 262 1.59 9.81 19.86
CA LEU A 262 2.86 10.47 20.17
C LEU A 262 3.23 11.50 19.11
N ALA A 263 3.13 11.15 17.83
CA ALA A 263 3.44 12.05 16.74
C ALA A 263 2.51 13.28 16.76
N TYR A 264 1.22 13.09 17.02
CA TYR A 264 0.28 14.21 17.19
C TYR A 264 0.71 15.15 18.32
N GLN A 265 1.05 14.59 19.48
CA GLN A 265 1.48 15.38 20.63
C GLN A 265 2.79 16.13 20.35
N SER A 266 3.77 15.46 19.74
CA SER A 266 5.04 16.08 19.33
C SER A 266 4.81 17.21 18.33
N PHE A 267 3.91 17.01 17.36
CA PHE A 267 3.56 18.05 16.39
C PHE A 267 2.97 19.28 17.06
N GLN A 268 2.01 19.12 17.99
CA GLN A 268 1.37 20.24 18.67
C GLN A 268 2.38 21.09 19.46
N ILE A 269 3.31 20.44 20.15
CA ILE A 269 4.37 21.12 20.91
C ILE A 269 5.31 21.87 19.96
N LEU A 270 5.82 21.19 18.93
CA LEU A 270 6.78 21.77 17.98
C LEU A 270 6.17 22.94 17.21
N PHE A 271 4.92 22.78 16.75
CA PHE A 271 4.24 23.81 15.97
C PHE A 271 3.99 25.08 16.81
N GLY A 272 3.62 24.93 18.09
CA GLY A 272 3.43 26.06 19.00
C GLY A 272 4.73 26.82 19.31
N ILE A 273 5.84 26.10 19.53
CA ILE A 273 7.16 26.73 19.78
C ILE A 273 7.62 27.51 18.55
N ASN A 274 7.52 26.89 17.37
CA ASN A 274 8.06 27.42 16.13
C ASN A 274 7.23 28.54 15.50
N GLN A 275 6.00 28.79 15.98
CA GLN A 275 5.09 29.79 15.40
C GLN A 275 5.66 31.22 15.46
N HIS A 276 6.52 31.51 16.43
CA HIS A 276 7.15 32.82 16.60
C HIS A 276 8.40 33.01 15.73
N TRP A 277 9.00 31.92 15.25
CA TRP A 277 10.30 31.93 14.57
C TRP A 277 10.21 31.64 13.07
N LEU A 278 9.20 30.88 12.64
CA LEU A 278 9.06 30.38 11.28
C LEU A 278 7.72 30.80 10.69
N GLY A 279 7.71 31.13 9.39
CA GLY A 279 6.48 31.32 8.64
C GLY A 279 5.61 30.05 8.63
N THR A 280 4.28 30.22 8.52
CA THR A 280 3.29 29.15 8.73
C THR A 280 3.60 27.86 7.97
N LYS A 281 3.98 27.95 6.69
CA LYS A 281 4.31 26.76 5.87
C LYS A 281 5.63 26.09 6.28
N MET A 282 6.66 26.86 6.61
CA MET A 282 7.95 26.30 7.05
C MET A 282 7.79 25.63 8.41
N ASN A 283 7.07 26.26 9.35
CA ASN A 283 6.75 25.65 10.63
C ASN A 283 6.00 24.32 10.43
N LEU A 284 4.99 24.31 9.56
CA LEU A 284 4.21 23.12 9.29
C LEU A 284 5.07 21.99 8.70
N LEU A 285 5.99 22.30 7.78
CA LEU A 285 6.94 21.35 7.20
C LEU A 285 7.87 20.75 8.26
N PHE A 286 8.56 21.58 9.04
CA PHE A 286 9.52 21.11 10.06
C PHE A 286 8.82 20.33 11.18
N SER A 287 7.70 20.85 11.68
CA SER A 287 6.95 20.20 12.75
C SER A 287 6.39 18.85 12.31
N LEU A 288 5.89 18.72 11.07
CA LEU A 288 5.47 17.42 10.54
C LEU A 288 6.65 16.47 10.35
N ALA A 289 7.76 16.93 9.76
CA ALA A 289 8.92 16.08 9.49
C ALA A 289 9.53 15.53 10.79
N ILE A 290 9.70 16.37 11.80
CA ILE A 290 10.25 15.98 13.10
C ILE A 290 9.26 15.08 13.85
N ALA A 291 7.97 15.44 13.90
CA ALA A 291 6.95 14.62 14.57
C ALA A 291 6.81 13.23 13.94
N ALA A 292 6.82 13.14 12.61
CA ALA A 292 6.82 11.87 11.89
C ALA A 292 8.08 11.06 12.17
N GLY A 293 9.25 11.71 12.25
CA GLY A 293 10.51 11.09 12.63
C GLY A 293 10.48 10.50 14.06
N ILE A 294 10.03 11.28 15.04
CA ILE A 294 9.86 10.85 16.44
C ILE A 294 8.90 9.66 16.51
N GLY A 295 7.75 9.75 15.84
CA GLY A 295 6.79 8.66 15.74
C GLY A 295 7.42 7.40 15.17
N ALA A 296 8.07 7.47 14.01
CA ALA A 296 8.69 6.33 13.36
C ALA A 296 9.76 5.65 14.23
N VAL A 297 10.60 6.42 14.92
CA VAL A 297 11.61 5.90 15.86
C VAL A 297 10.92 5.21 17.03
N PHE A 298 9.92 5.84 17.64
CA PHE A 298 9.17 5.26 18.74
C PHE A 298 8.48 3.94 18.34
N TYR A 299 7.84 3.91 17.16
CA TYR A 299 7.22 2.71 16.62
C TYR A 299 8.22 1.57 16.44
N ALA A 300 9.40 1.86 15.90
CA ALA A 300 10.48 0.87 15.78
C ALA A 300 10.94 0.32 17.14
N ILE A 301 11.04 1.18 18.17
CA ILE A 301 11.40 0.78 19.53
C ILE A 301 10.31 -0.12 20.14
N VAL A 302 9.04 0.25 20.00
CA VAL A 302 7.90 -0.52 20.53
C VAL A 302 7.83 -1.90 19.87
N LEU A 303 7.93 -1.98 18.54
CA LEU A 303 7.93 -3.26 17.84
C LEU A 303 9.15 -4.12 18.18
N TYR A 304 10.32 -3.50 18.36
CA TYR A 304 11.52 -4.21 18.80
C TYR A 304 11.33 -4.78 20.21
N GLY A 305 10.75 -4.00 21.13
CA GLY A 305 10.43 -4.42 22.51
C GLY A 305 9.41 -5.55 22.57
N TRP A 306 8.37 -5.50 21.73
CA TRP A 306 7.38 -6.59 21.59
C TRP A 306 7.87 -7.82 20.82
N LYS A 307 9.17 -7.85 20.45
CA LYS A 307 9.81 -8.95 19.72
C LYS A 307 9.05 -9.28 18.43
N TYR A 308 8.70 -8.24 17.65
CA TYR A 308 8.08 -8.44 16.34
C TYR A 308 8.89 -9.43 15.49
N PRO A 309 8.26 -10.40 14.80
CA PRO A 309 9.01 -11.49 14.14
C PRO A 309 10.08 -10.98 13.17
N GLU A 310 9.80 -9.90 12.45
CA GLU A 310 10.74 -9.25 11.51
C GLU A 310 11.56 -8.11 12.13
N ARG A 311 11.82 -8.16 13.45
CA ARG A 311 12.61 -7.12 14.13
C ARG A 311 14.02 -6.91 13.54
N ASP A 312 14.54 -7.89 12.83
CA ASP A 312 15.83 -7.81 12.15
C ASP A 312 15.86 -6.73 11.06
N MET A 313 14.69 -6.36 10.51
CA MET A 313 14.56 -5.20 9.63
C MET A 313 15.03 -3.90 10.32
N PHE A 314 14.84 -3.79 11.64
CA PHE A 314 15.20 -2.59 12.40
C PHE A 314 16.65 -2.62 12.91
N GLN A 315 17.33 -3.76 12.87
CA GLN A 315 18.70 -3.89 13.40
C GLN A 315 19.71 -2.91 12.78
N PRO A 316 19.73 -2.67 11.45
CA PRO A 316 20.65 -1.69 10.86
C PRO A 316 20.42 -0.27 11.41
N PHE A 317 19.17 0.09 11.69
CA PHE A 317 18.79 1.38 12.26
C PHE A 317 19.21 1.48 13.74
N VAL A 318 18.88 0.46 14.53
CA VAL A 318 19.29 0.36 15.94
C VAL A 318 20.82 0.41 16.08
N GLN A 319 21.55 -0.25 15.19
CA GLN A 319 23.02 -0.23 15.19
C GLN A 319 23.61 1.14 14.79
N ARG A 320 22.93 1.93 13.95
CA ARG A 320 23.35 3.32 13.66
C ARG A 320 23.08 4.23 14.85
N VAL A 321 21.89 4.15 15.44
CA VAL A 321 21.53 4.94 16.63
C VAL A 321 22.48 4.61 17.79
N ARG A 322 22.75 3.33 18.05
CA ARG A 322 23.70 2.90 19.10
C ARG A 322 25.13 3.37 18.84
N ARG A 323 25.53 3.54 17.57
CA ARG A 323 26.84 4.10 17.21
C ARG A 323 26.93 5.62 17.44
N LEU A 324 25.82 6.35 17.31
CA LEU A 324 25.77 7.77 17.64
C LEU A 324 25.88 7.99 19.15
N PHE A 325 25.10 7.26 19.95
CA PHE A 325 25.18 7.34 21.42
C PHE A 325 26.50 6.84 22.02
N LYS A 326 27.20 5.90 21.35
CA LYS A 326 28.54 5.46 21.78
C LYS A 326 29.68 6.42 21.39
N ARG A 327 29.43 7.44 20.58
CA ARG A 327 30.43 8.46 20.22
C ARG A 327 30.43 9.65 21.18
N GLU A 328 29.44 9.75 22.06
CA GLU A 328 29.27 10.84 23.03
C GLU A 328 29.57 10.42 24.48
N ALA A 329 30.13 9.21 24.69
CA ALA A 329 30.62 8.70 25.97
C ALA A 329 32.09 8.28 25.84
#